data_AF-A0A2E8H392-F1
#
_entry.id   AF-A0A2E8H392-F1
#
_cell.length_a   1.000
_cell.length_b   1.000
_cell.length_c   1.000
_cell.angle_alpha   90.00
_cell.angle_beta   90.00
_cell.angle_gamma   90.00
#
_symmetry.space_group_name_H-M   'P 1'
#
loop_
_entity.id
_entity.type
_entity.pdbx_description
1 polymer ?
#
loop_
_entity_poly.entity_id
_entity_poly.type
_entity_poly.pdbx_seq_one_letter_code
_entity_poly.pdbx_strand_id
1 'polypeptide(L)'
;MKRSKRCASAPPGMPDASEALRRRPPAAALLVLVFLASISGPLRLAEAALPTGFHQDQSSQPLTGLVGTSITDVVFSGRFLWVATERGLARLDPATGSGLVQDDWLTFTEANGLGRGSVSALAASGDTVWAATLFDSLATGLDRPHPVGSGLAWSVDGGLSWDHITNEALFDTLRPGFEGGPFTPVQNPCFGLTLDGDTIWAAFWSGSTVRSTDFGRTWERVLPGGGDRIVFGVADVEIDLGILQFEADSLVTAGADATQIAQIRAAIDSVAALSLLHRTFSVTAWGDTVWIGTASGVVSSFDSGSTWRTHKVRLNDFDEPLPGNLSGNWGLAIERELTADGRSLVWVGAGVTEGPGQVGAMNVTEDGITWQATGPTFAWDFAFTGGDTIWAGSDAGLLMTPDRGDNWFLAEVEDLVSRDILLPTFVGVERFALPDGSMALWAGAENGLGRSIDGGRTWTILSFPLMTRSLDSGEFIGAGDFRDLDGVRAYAAPSPFAPSQGQLCRFVYSLADDARVTIEIYDFASRKVRTLVDGVDRGGGNRGENWDGLDDEGRAVANGVYFFRVETDGGDRAFGNLVVLD
;
A
#
# COMPACT_ATOMS: atom_id res chain seq x y z
N MET A 1 6.09 52.59 22.64
CA MET A 1 6.74 52.98 23.91
C MET A 1 5.80 53.88 24.73
N LYS A 2 5.13 53.37 25.80
CA LYS A 2 4.21 54.10 26.73
C LYS A 2 2.91 54.66 26.07
N ARG A 3 1.75 54.83 26.74
CA ARG A 3 1.15 54.33 28.01
C ARG A 3 -0.39 54.57 27.96
N SER A 4 -1.26 53.62 28.36
CA SER A 4 -2.14 53.60 29.58
C SER A 4 -3.09 54.82 29.77
N LYS A 5 -4.38 54.75 30.21
CA LYS A 5 -5.24 53.78 30.98
C LYS A 5 -6.73 54.24 30.80
N ARG A 6 -7.84 53.73 31.41
CA ARG A 6 -8.14 52.81 32.54
C ARG A 6 -9.57 52.20 32.44
N CYS A 7 -9.82 51.18 33.28
CA CYS A 7 -11.05 50.64 33.91
C CYS A 7 -12.25 51.61 34.22
N ALA A 8 -13.47 51.17 34.59
CA ALA A 8 -14.23 49.88 34.51
C ALA A 8 -15.63 50.02 35.21
N SER A 9 -16.57 49.07 35.03
CA SER A 9 -17.60 48.67 36.04
C SER A 9 -18.50 47.49 35.59
N ALA A 10 -19.04 46.74 36.56
CA ALA A 10 -20.06 45.66 36.48
C ALA A 10 -20.41 45.21 37.92
N PRO A 11 -21.35 44.25 38.18
CA PRO A 11 -22.71 44.04 37.69
C PRO A 11 -23.75 44.34 38.81
N PRO A 12 -25.06 43.99 38.69
CA PRO A 12 -25.59 42.67 39.14
C PRO A 12 -26.75 42.15 38.24
N GLY A 13 -27.39 40.98 38.44
CA GLY A 13 -27.23 39.89 39.42
C GLY A 13 -28.24 38.76 39.16
N MET A 14 -28.09 37.60 39.83
CA MET A 14 -29.00 36.44 39.72
C MET A 14 -30.37 36.68 40.42
N PRO A 15 -31.34 35.77 40.20
CA PRO A 15 -31.63 34.83 41.29
C PRO A 15 -31.55 33.35 40.88
N ASP A 16 -31.14 32.52 41.83
CA ASP A 16 -31.28 31.06 41.83
C ASP A 16 -32.03 30.67 43.12
N ALA A 17 -32.95 29.70 43.01
CA ALA A 17 -33.64 29.07 44.14
C ALA A 17 -34.40 27.83 43.65
N SER A 18 -34.05 26.67 44.21
CA SER A 18 -34.83 25.44 44.06
C SER A 18 -35.89 25.32 45.15
N GLU A 19 -37.11 24.89 44.79
CA GLU A 19 -37.90 24.02 45.65
C GLU A 19 -38.89 23.17 44.85
N ALA A 20 -39.42 22.11 45.46
CA ALA A 20 -40.09 21.02 44.75
C ALA A 20 -41.62 21.11 44.79
N LEU A 21 -42.31 20.47 43.83
CA LEU A 21 -43.49 19.66 44.18
C LEU A 21 -43.86 18.54 43.20
N ARG A 22 -43.73 17.30 43.70
CA ARG A 22 -44.50 16.07 43.44
C ARG A 22 -45.67 16.14 42.42
N ARG A 23 -45.69 15.24 41.42
CA ARG A 23 -46.72 14.16 41.21
C ARG A 23 -46.52 13.35 39.90
N ARG A 24 -46.83 12.05 39.97
CA ARG A 24 -47.12 11.06 38.89
C ARG A 24 -48.33 10.22 39.39
N PRO A 25 -48.98 9.35 38.58
CA PRO A 25 -49.40 9.45 37.17
C PRO A 25 -50.95 9.30 37.07
N PRO A 26 -51.53 8.92 35.91
CA PRO A 26 -51.88 7.50 35.66
C PRO A 26 -51.50 7.03 34.24
N ALA A 27 -51.36 5.74 33.86
CA ALA A 27 -51.67 4.41 34.43
C ALA A 27 -52.97 3.72 33.94
N ALA A 28 -52.85 2.95 32.85
CA ALA A 28 -53.62 1.75 32.46
C ALA A 28 -52.68 0.92 31.53
N ALA A 29 -52.28 -0.33 31.82
CA ALA A 29 -53.04 -1.60 31.83
C ALA A 29 -53.33 -2.11 30.39
N LEU A 30 -53.23 -3.41 30.02
CA LEU A 30 -53.11 -4.70 30.72
C LEU A 30 -52.51 -5.74 29.70
N LEU A 31 -51.69 -6.76 29.96
CA LEU A 31 -51.80 -8.05 30.72
C LEU A 31 -50.36 -8.58 31.00
N VAL A 32 -49.97 -9.31 32.07
CA VAL A 32 -50.49 -10.56 32.72
C VAL A 32 -50.07 -11.84 31.94
N LEU A 33 -49.50 -12.90 32.54
CA LEU A 33 -49.20 -13.25 33.95
C LEU A 33 -47.65 -13.25 34.21
N VAL A 34 -46.86 -14.20 34.77
CA VAL A 34 -47.02 -15.55 35.35
C VAL A 34 -46.40 -15.60 36.78
N PHE A 35 -45.57 -16.60 37.16
CA PHE A 35 -45.22 -16.87 38.58
C PHE A 35 -43.76 -17.31 38.84
N LEU A 36 -43.29 -17.07 40.07
CA LEU A 36 -42.03 -17.56 40.64
C LEU A 36 -42.18 -18.93 41.32
N ALA A 37 -41.10 -19.72 41.33
CA ALA A 37 -40.81 -20.72 42.36
C ALA A 37 -39.30 -20.69 42.65
N SER A 38 -38.91 -20.85 43.92
CA SER A 38 -37.53 -20.63 44.40
C SER A 38 -36.88 -21.92 44.94
N ILE A 39 -35.57 -22.06 44.74
CA ILE A 39 -34.66 -22.95 45.49
C ILE A 39 -33.26 -22.33 45.48
N SER A 40 -32.47 -22.59 46.53
CA SER A 40 -31.22 -21.89 46.85
C SER A 40 -29.95 -22.61 46.38
N GLY A 41 -28.98 -21.85 45.87
CA GLY A 41 -27.59 -22.23 45.70
C GLY A 41 -26.67 -21.00 45.79
N PRO A 42 -25.39 -21.14 46.14
CA PRO A 42 -24.48 -20.01 46.24
C PRO A 42 -24.21 -19.40 44.85
N LEU A 43 -24.22 -18.06 44.78
CA LEU A 43 -23.73 -17.32 43.62
C LEU A 43 -22.24 -17.59 43.43
N ARG A 44 -21.90 -18.52 42.53
CA ARG A 44 -20.73 -18.30 41.68
C ARG A 44 -21.11 -17.16 40.73
N LEU A 45 -20.32 -16.10 40.74
CA LEU A 45 -20.15 -15.30 39.53
C LEU A 45 -19.61 -16.28 38.48
N ALA A 46 -20.47 -16.66 37.53
CA ALA A 46 -19.95 -17.00 36.23
C ALA A 46 -19.32 -15.71 35.69
N GLU A 47 -18.06 -15.78 35.29
CA GLU A 47 -17.54 -14.77 34.37
C GLU A 47 -18.49 -14.72 33.18
N ALA A 48 -19.00 -13.53 32.87
CA ALA A 48 -19.69 -13.32 31.61
C ALA A 48 -18.61 -13.48 30.54
N ALA A 49 -18.53 -14.69 29.96
CA ALA A 49 -17.62 -14.98 28.88
C ALA A 49 -17.90 -14.00 27.75
N LEU A 50 -17.01 -13.01 27.62
CA LEU A 50 -16.91 -12.18 26.44
C LEU A 50 -16.74 -13.12 25.24
N PRO A 51 -17.36 -12.86 24.07
CA PRO A 51 -17.22 -13.75 22.92
C PRO A 51 -15.76 -13.84 22.45
N THR A 52 -15.03 -14.85 22.94
CA THR A 52 -13.63 -15.10 22.61
C THR A 52 -13.54 -15.74 21.23
N GLY A 53 -13.32 -14.89 20.22
CA GLY A 53 -13.05 -15.29 18.85
C GLY A 53 -14.27 -15.79 18.08
N PHE A 54 -14.61 -15.09 17.00
CA PHE A 54 -15.14 -15.78 15.82
C PHE A 54 -13.97 -16.50 15.15
N HIS A 55 -13.55 -17.64 15.71
CA HIS A 55 -12.76 -18.60 14.94
C HIS A 55 -13.68 -19.12 13.84
N GLN A 56 -13.41 -18.72 12.60
CA GLN A 56 -14.08 -19.28 11.42
C GLN A 56 -13.48 -20.67 11.17
N ASP A 57 -13.92 -21.64 11.96
CA ASP A 57 -13.36 -23.01 12.11
C ASP A 57 -13.59 -23.93 10.88
N GLN A 58 -13.77 -23.30 9.72
CA GLN A 58 -13.67 -23.87 8.38
C GLN A 58 -13.09 -22.78 7.47
N SER A 59 -11.80 -22.92 7.11
CA SER A 59 -11.22 -22.14 6.03
C SER A 59 -12.02 -22.38 4.75
N SER A 60 -12.44 -21.33 4.07
CA SER A 60 -12.94 -21.49 2.71
C SER A 60 -11.82 -22.03 1.82
N GLN A 61 -12.17 -22.73 0.73
CA GLN A 61 -11.17 -22.96 -0.32
C GLN A 61 -10.72 -21.60 -0.90
N PRO A 62 -9.46 -21.46 -1.33
CA PRO A 62 -9.02 -20.27 -2.05
C PRO A 62 -9.80 -20.12 -3.37
N LEU A 63 -9.89 -18.90 -3.86
CA LEU A 63 -10.50 -18.60 -5.15
C LEU A 63 -9.53 -18.97 -6.29
N THR A 64 -10.01 -19.54 -7.39
CA THR A 64 -9.17 -19.77 -8.58
C THR A 64 -9.02 -18.47 -9.37
N GLY A 65 -7.79 -18.12 -9.73
CA GLY A 65 -7.46 -16.87 -10.44
C GLY A 65 -6.77 -15.82 -9.58
N LEU A 66 -6.17 -14.84 -10.24
CA LEU A 66 -5.76 -13.55 -9.67
C LEU A 66 -7.04 -12.71 -9.48
N VAL A 67 -7.48 -12.51 -8.24
CA VAL A 67 -8.71 -11.76 -7.94
C VAL A 67 -8.36 -10.34 -7.50
N GLY A 68 -8.76 -9.37 -8.30
CA GLY A 68 -8.41 -7.95 -8.15
C GLY A 68 -7.78 -7.41 -9.44
N THR A 69 -7.59 -6.10 -9.51
CA THR A 69 -6.91 -5.43 -10.64
C THR A 69 -5.88 -4.41 -10.21
N SER A 70 -5.94 -3.91 -8.97
CA SER A 70 -4.96 -2.96 -8.45
C SER A 70 -3.90 -3.73 -7.68
N ILE A 71 -2.69 -3.81 -8.25
CA ILE A 71 -1.58 -4.57 -7.68
C ILE A 71 -0.77 -3.68 -6.75
N THR A 72 -0.68 -4.05 -5.48
CA THR A 72 -0.03 -3.25 -4.44
C THR A 72 1.37 -3.74 -4.06
N ASP A 73 1.72 -4.98 -4.39
CA ASP A 73 2.99 -5.62 -4.06
C ASP A 73 3.18 -6.90 -4.90
N VAL A 74 4.43 -7.28 -5.21
CA VAL A 74 4.78 -8.48 -6.00
C VAL A 74 6.09 -9.06 -5.46
N VAL A 75 6.06 -10.28 -4.89
CA VAL A 75 7.24 -10.90 -4.24
C VAL A 75 7.40 -12.37 -4.62
N PHE A 76 8.59 -12.78 -5.06
CA PHE A 76 8.94 -14.17 -5.35
C PHE A 76 9.68 -14.83 -4.18
N SER A 77 9.07 -15.85 -3.59
CA SER A 77 9.62 -16.53 -2.40
C SER A 77 10.83 -17.44 -2.67
N GLY A 78 11.29 -17.55 -3.92
CA GLY A 78 12.16 -18.65 -4.35
C GLY A 78 11.39 -19.93 -4.72
N ARG A 79 10.08 -20.01 -4.44
CA ARG A 79 9.22 -21.16 -4.71
C ARG A 79 7.89 -20.79 -5.39
N PHE A 80 7.25 -19.73 -4.92
CA PHE A 80 5.98 -19.20 -5.40
C PHE A 80 6.13 -17.71 -5.73
N LEU A 81 5.37 -17.23 -6.70
CA LEU A 81 5.16 -15.79 -6.90
C LEU A 81 3.90 -15.38 -6.16
N TRP A 82 4.03 -14.39 -5.28
CA TRP A 82 2.94 -13.78 -4.52
C TRP A 82 2.62 -12.39 -5.07
N VAL A 83 1.33 -12.07 -5.20
CA VAL A 83 0.84 -10.82 -5.78
C VAL A 83 -0.26 -10.27 -4.89
N ALA A 84 -0.03 -9.11 -4.29
CA ALA A 84 -1.01 -8.41 -3.46
C ALA A 84 -2.02 -7.65 -4.33
N THR A 85 -3.31 -7.72 -3.98
CA THR A 85 -4.38 -7.00 -4.70
C THR A 85 -5.31 -6.25 -3.76
N GLU A 86 -6.21 -5.44 -4.31
CA GLU A 86 -7.27 -4.78 -3.55
C GLU A 86 -8.36 -5.73 -3.01
N ARG A 87 -8.23 -7.05 -3.25
CA ARG A 87 -9.19 -8.09 -2.82
C ARG A 87 -8.57 -9.28 -2.08
N GLY A 88 -7.25 -9.31 -1.92
CA GLY A 88 -6.55 -10.37 -1.22
C GLY A 88 -5.12 -10.58 -1.68
N LEU A 89 -4.66 -11.83 -1.61
CA LEU A 89 -3.30 -12.25 -1.94
C LEU A 89 -3.33 -13.42 -2.93
N ALA A 90 -2.88 -13.20 -4.16
CA ALA A 90 -2.78 -14.23 -5.18
C ALA A 90 -1.42 -14.94 -5.14
N ARG A 91 -1.41 -16.22 -5.51
CA ARG A 91 -0.24 -17.09 -5.55
C ARG A 91 -0.18 -17.89 -6.84
N LEU A 92 0.93 -17.78 -7.55
CA LEU A 92 1.33 -18.62 -8.68
C LEU A 92 2.41 -19.62 -8.22
N ASP A 93 2.34 -20.84 -8.75
CA ASP A 93 3.43 -21.82 -8.72
C ASP A 93 4.11 -21.90 -10.11
N PRO A 94 5.28 -21.26 -10.31
CA PRO A 94 5.97 -21.26 -11.60
C PRO A 94 6.55 -22.62 -12.03
N ALA A 95 6.50 -23.65 -11.17
CA ALA A 95 6.91 -25.01 -11.51
C ALA A 95 5.76 -25.85 -12.10
N THR A 96 4.51 -25.40 -11.95
CA THR A 96 3.31 -26.07 -12.51
C THR A 96 2.53 -25.20 -13.50
N GLY A 97 2.58 -23.89 -13.34
CA GLY A 97 1.83 -22.91 -14.14
C GLY A 97 2.72 -21.86 -14.80
N SER A 98 2.18 -21.22 -15.83
CA SER A 98 2.83 -20.12 -16.56
C SER A 98 2.60 -18.74 -15.91
N GLY A 99 1.50 -18.62 -15.17
CA GLY A 99 0.91 -17.38 -14.69
C GLY A 99 0.00 -16.69 -15.71
N LEU A 100 -0.13 -17.20 -16.94
CA LEU A 100 -0.87 -16.58 -18.03
C LEU A 100 -2.35 -17.01 -18.13
N VAL A 101 -2.77 -18.02 -17.36
CA VAL A 101 -4.18 -18.48 -17.31
C VAL A 101 -4.71 -18.48 -15.88
N GLN A 102 -6.02 -18.30 -15.70
CA GLN A 102 -6.66 -18.21 -14.38
C GLN A 102 -6.35 -19.42 -13.48
N ASP A 103 -6.35 -20.63 -14.04
CA ASP A 103 -6.11 -21.88 -13.31
C ASP A 103 -4.67 -22.04 -12.77
N ASP A 104 -3.72 -21.20 -13.22
CA ASP A 104 -2.36 -21.15 -12.65
C ASP A 104 -2.31 -20.46 -11.27
N TRP A 105 -3.38 -19.77 -10.85
CA TRP A 105 -3.43 -18.89 -9.68
C TRP A 105 -4.43 -19.36 -8.62
N LEU A 106 -4.07 -19.16 -7.35
CA LEU A 106 -4.99 -19.20 -6.20
C LEU A 106 -4.98 -17.87 -5.46
N THR A 107 -6.14 -17.27 -5.17
CA THR A 107 -6.26 -16.08 -4.31
C THR A 107 -6.82 -16.43 -2.92
N PHE A 108 -6.12 -15.95 -1.90
CA PHE A 108 -6.49 -16.00 -0.50
C PHE A 108 -7.08 -14.66 -0.04
N THR A 109 -8.02 -14.72 0.92
CA THR A 109 -8.85 -13.61 1.40
C THR A 109 -9.04 -13.69 2.92
N GLU A 110 -9.76 -12.74 3.51
CA GLU A 110 -10.17 -12.77 4.93
C GLU A 110 -10.86 -14.11 5.31
N ALA A 111 -11.66 -14.71 4.41
CA ALA A 111 -12.32 -15.99 4.63
C ALA A 111 -11.36 -17.22 4.63
N ASN A 112 -10.12 -17.04 4.17
CA ASN A 112 -9.07 -18.04 4.21
C ASN A 112 -8.10 -17.85 5.40
N GLY A 113 -8.23 -16.76 6.17
CA GLY A 113 -7.40 -16.45 7.35
C GLY A 113 -6.48 -15.23 7.21
N LEU A 114 -6.55 -14.47 6.10
CA LEU A 114 -5.89 -13.15 6.05
C LEU A 114 -6.57 -12.15 7.00
N GLY A 115 -5.85 -11.08 7.34
CA GLY A 115 -6.46 -9.90 7.94
C GLY A 115 -7.39 -9.17 6.97
N ARG A 116 -8.23 -8.27 7.51
CA ARG A 116 -9.28 -7.59 6.75
C ARG A 116 -8.72 -6.53 5.79
N GLY A 117 -9.25 -6.52 4.57
CA GLY A 117 -9.01 -5.47 3.57
C GLY A 117 -7.91 -5.79 2.55
N SER A 118 -7.34 -4.75 1.96
CA SER A 118 -6.29 -4.86 0.93
C SER A 118 -4.95 -5.25 1.57
N VAL A 119 -4.13 -6.00 0.83
CA VAL A 119 -2.75 -6.30 1.25
C VAL A 119 -1.86 -5.09 0.98
N SER A 120 -1.01 -4.74 1.95
CA SER A 120 -0.23 -3.49 1.96
C SER A 120 1.28 -3.65 2.15
N ALA A 121 1.74 -4.89 2.36
CA ALA A 121 3.15 -5.31 2.28
C ALA A 121 3.20 -6.85 2.28
N LEU A 122 4.21 -7.40 1.62
CA LEU A 122 4.54 -8.83 1.59
C LEU A 122 6.00 -9.06 2.00
N ALA A 123 6.27 -10.24 2.52
CA ALA A 123 7.62 -10.83 2.48
C ALA A 123 7.49 -12.36 2.45
N ALA A 124 8.30 -13.05 1.64
CA ALA A 124 8.15 -14.49 1.43
C ALA A 124 9.48 -15.21 1.26
N SER A 125 9.56 -16.47 1.70
CA SER A 125 10.74 -17.33 1.54
C SER A 125 10.34 -18.82 1.56
N GLY A 126 10.69 -19.56 0.51
CA GLY A 126 10.22 -20.93 0.30
C GLY A 126 8.69 -21.02 0.31
N ASP A 127 8.16 -21.92 1.13
CA ASP A 127 6.72 -22.09 1.34
C ASP A 127 6.12 -21.08 2.35
N THR A 128 6.95 -20.21 2.95
CA THR A 128 6.53 -19.19 3.91
C THR A 128 6.18 -17.87 3.22
N VAL A 129 5.12 -17.22 3.69
CA VAL A 129 4.75 -15.83 3.34
C VAL A 129 4.17 -15.12 4.55
N TRP A 130 4.51 -13.85 4.70
CA TRP A 130 3.93 -12.89 5.65
C TRP A 130 3.27 -11.77 4.85
N ALA A 131 2.09 -11.32 5.28
CA ALA A 131 1.29 -10.29 4.62
C ALA A 131 0.69 -9.30 5.62
N ALA A 132 0.91 -8.01 5.38
CA ALA A 132 0.21 -6.93 6.08
C ALA A 132 -1.10 -6.60 5.36
N THR A 133 -2.15 -6.23 6.12
CA THR A 133 -3.45 -5.84 5.55
C THR A 133 -4.01 -4.58 6.20
N LEU A 134 -4.76 -3.79 5.41
CA LEU A 134 -5.40 -2.55 5.87
C LEU A 134 -6.77 -2.30 5.22
N PHE A 135 -7.59 -1.48 5.88
CA PHE A 135 -8.90 -1.03 5.38
C PHE A 135 -9.23 0.40 5.81
N ASP A 136 -10.20 1.04 5.17
CA ASP A 136 -10.66 2.39 5.51
C ASP A 136 -11.54 2.46 6.76
N SER A 137 -11.24 3.40 7.65
CA SER A 137 -12.07 3.69 8.83
C SER A 137 -13.47 4.20 8.44
N LEU A 138 -14.51 3.73 9.14
CA LEU A 138 -15.91 4.13 8.91
C LEU A 138 -16.26 5.51 9.51
N ALA A 139 -15.30 6.44 9.52
CA ALA A 139 -15.41 7.74 10.17
C ALA A 139 -16.22 8.74 9.33
N THR A 140 -17.47 9.00 9.72
CA THR A 140 -18.37 9.92 9.02
C THR A 140 -17.94 11.38 9.18
N GLY A 141 -17.78 12.10 8.07
CA GLY A 141 -17.52 13.56 8.07
C GLY A 141 -16.05 13.97 7.91
N LEU A 142 -15.18 13.05 7.52
CA LEU A 142 -13.85 13.37 6.99
C LEU A 142 -13.90 13.41 5.44
N ASP A 143 -13.10 14.28 4.82
CA ASP A 143 -13.00 14.37 3.35
C ASP A 143 -12.34 13.12 2.72
N ARG A 144 -11.52 12.40 3.50
CA ARG A 144 -11.06 11.04 3.24
C ARG A 144 -11.03 10.25 4.56
N PRO A 145 -11.45 8.97 4.58
CA PRO A 145 -11.26 8.11 5.75
C PRO A 145 -9.76 7.94 6.05
N HIS A 146 -9.43 7.59 7.30
CA HIS A 146 -8.07 7.19 7.66
C HIS A 146 -7.89 5.68 7.50
N PRO A 147 -6.71 5.20 7.04
CA PRO A 147 -6.42 3.78 6.96
C PRO A 147 -6.32 3.17 8.36
N VAL A 148 -6.67 1.89 8.46
CA VAL A 148 -6.68 1.09 9.67
C VAL A 148 -5.88 -0.18 9.39
N GLY A 149 -4.81 -0.42 10.16
CA GLY A 149 -4.06 -1.67 10.03
C GLY A 149 -4.84 -2.82 10.68
N SER A 150 -5.05 -3.91 9.94
CA SER A 150 -5.70 -5.12 10.47
C SER A 150 -4.76 -5.94 11.33
N GLY A 151 -3.49 -6.00 10.93
CA GLY A 151 -2.47 -6.85 11.56
C GLY A 151 -1.56 -7.50 10.52
N LEU A 152 -0.92 -8.59 10.94
CA LEU A 152 -0.03 -9.41 10.10
C LEU A 152 -0.60 -10.83 10.02
N ALA A 153 -0.78 -11.35 8.81
CA ALA A 153 -1.12 -12.74 8.54
C ALA A 153 0.11 -13.50 8.01
N TRP A 154 0.20 -14.80 8.29
CA TRP A 154 1.28 -15.63 7.73
C TRP A 154 0.84 -17.05 7.41
N SER A 155 1.59 -17.67 6.50
CA SER A 155 1.48 -19.07 6.09
C SER A 155 2.88 -19.68 6.10
N VAL A 156 2.99 -20.99 6.37
CA VAL A 156 4.23 -21.78 6.28
C VAL A 156 4.14 -22.97 5.31
N ASP A 157 3.02 -23.12 4.61
CA ASP A 157 2.69 -24.27 3.75
C ASP A 157 2.25 -23.87 2.33
N GLY A 158 2.63 -22.66 1.90
CA GLY A 158 2.23 -22.07 0.63
C GLY A 158 0.80 -21.53 0.60
N GLY A 159 0.18 -21.28 1.75
CA GLY A 159 -1.14 -20.66 1.90
C GLY A 159 -2.29 -21.64 2.11
N LEU A 160 -2.01 -22.92 2.37
CA LEU A 160 -3.03 -23.92 2.67
C LEU A 160 -3.62 -23.73 4.08
N SER A 161 -2.85 -23.14 5.00
CA SER A 161 -3.30 -22.66 6.30
C SER A 161 -2.69 -21.29 6.65
N TRP A 162 -3.43 -20.48 7.42
CA TRP A 162 -3.05 -19.12 7.78
C TRP A 162 -3.27 -18.87 9.27
N ASP A 163 -2.28 -18.24 9.90
CA ASP A 163 -2.37 -17.61 11.22
C ASP A 163 -2.44 -16.07 11.06
N HIS A 164 -2.99 -15.36 12.04
CA HIS A 164 -3.09 -13.90 12.03
C HIS A 164 -2.94 -13.28 13.43
N ILE A 165 -2.13 -12.23 13.56
CA ILE A 165 -2.01 -11.38 14.75
C ILE A 165 -2.57 -9.99 14.46
N THR A 166 -3.60 -9.56 15.19
CA THR A 166 -4.22 -8.25 14.97
C THR A 166 -3.33 -7.11 15.44
N ASN A 167 -3.57 -5.91 14.91
CA ASN A 167 -2.87 -4.71 15.32
C ASN A 167 -2.96 -4.42 16.83
N GLU A 168 -4.11 -4.68 17.46
CA GLU A 168 -4.30 -4.46 18.90
C GLU A 168 -3.49 -5.46 19.75
N ALA A 169 -3.35 -6.71 19.31
CA ALA A 169 -2.50 -7.70 19.96
C ALA A 169 -1.00 -7.40 19.73
N LEU A 170 -0.66 -6.90 18.55
CA LEU A 170 0.71 -6.52 18.20
C LEU A 170 1.16 -5.24 18.93
N PHE A 171 0.27 -4.29 19.18
CA PHE A 171 0.57 -3.00 19.83
C PHE A 171 -0.09 -2.79 21.20
N ASP A 172 -0.38 -3.88 21.94
CA ASP A 172 -0.91 -3.80 23.32
C ASP A 172 -0.01 -2.92 24.20
N THR A 173 -0.52 -1.75 24.60
CA THR A 173 0.21 -0.75 25.40
C THR A 173 0.37 -1.16 26.87
N LEU A 174 -0.17 -2.31 27.27
CA LEU A 174 0.09 -2.96 28.56
C LEU A 174 1.29 -3.92 28.51
N ARG A 175 1.82 -4.23 27.32
CA ARG A 175 3.04 -5.03 27.15
C ARG A 175 4.29 -4.15 27.34
N PRO A 176 5.29 -4.57 28.15
CA PRO A 176 6.55 -3.84 28.28
C PRO A 176 7.25 -3.61 26.94
N GLY A 177 7.73 -2.38 26.72
CA GLY A 177 8.28 -1.90 25.45
C GLY A 177 7.22 -1.35 24.47
N PHE A 178 5.93 -1.42 24.82
CA PHE A 178 4.84 -0.93 24.00
C PHE A 178 4.06 0.24 24.61
N GLU A 179 4.42 0.68 25.81
CA GLU A 179 3.92 1.89 26.46
C GLU A 179 4.07 3.14 25.57
N GLY A 180 3.14 4.10 25.68
CA GLY A 180 3.16 5.34 24.90
C GLY A 180 2.89 5.20 23.40
N GLY A 181 2.66 3.98 22.89
CA GLY A 181 2.32 3.70 21.50
C GLY A 181 0.87 4.04 21.10
N PRO A 182 0.51 3.80 19.84
CA PRO A 182 -0.86 3.99 19.36
C PRO A 182 -1.84 3.06 20.07
N PHE A 183 -2.88 3.63 20.68
CA PHE A 183 -3.96 2.92 21.38
C PHE A 183 -5.08 2.43 20.44
N THR A 184 -4.87 2.51 19.12
CA THR A 184 -5.87 2.21 18.09
C THR A 184 -5.18 1.72 16.81
N PRO A 185 -5.79 0.81 16.03
CA PRO A 185 -5.30 0.42 14.71
C PRO A 185 -5.45 1.53 13.65
N VAL A 186 -6.30 2.54 13.92
CA VAL A 186 -6.53 3.69 13.03
C VAL A 186 -5.26 4.53 12.94
N GLN A 187 -4.87 4.91 11.72
CA GLN A 187 -3.57 5.51 11.43
C GLN A 187 -2.36 4.63 11.80
N ASN A 188 -2.53 3.29 11.84
CA ASN A 188 -1.43 2.36 12.08
C ASN A 188 -1.36 1.14 11.11
N PRO A 189 -1.46 1.30 9.78
CA PRO A 189 -1.11 0.22 8.84
C PRO A 189 0.39 -0.13 8.89
N CYS A 190 0.73 -1.31 8.37
CA CYS A 190 2.10 -1.70 8.00
C CYS A 190 2.28 -1.54 6.49
N PHE A 191 3.43 -1.02 6.08
CA PHE A 191 3.75 -0.70 4.69
C PHE A 191 5.01 -1.41 4.16
N GLY A 192 5.75 -2.14 5.01
CA GLY A 192 6.92 -2.89 4.59
C GLY A 192 7.21 -4.06 5.53
N LEU A 193 7.60 -5.20 4.95
CA LEU A 193 7.95 -6.44 5.64
C LEU A 193 9.27 -6.96 5.09
N THR A 194 10.04 -7.66 5.92
CA THR A 194 11.22 -8.41 5.46
C THR A 194 11.51 -9.61 6.37
N LEU A 195 12.10 -10.67 5.82
CA LEU A 195 12.36 -11.94 6.47
C LEU A 195 13.84 -12.31 6.35
N ASP A 196 14.46 -12.67 7.48
CA ASP A 196 15.78 -13.31 7.50
C ASP A 196 15.78 -14.48 8.50
N GLY A 197 15.57 -15.69 7.97
CA GLY A 197 15.35 -16.90 8.76
C GLY A 197 14.10 -16.78 9.65
N ASP A 198 14.29 -17.00 10.96
CA ASP A 198 13.23 -16.83 11.98
C ASP A 198 12.98 -15.35 12.36
N THR A 199 13.72 -14.40 11.77
CA THR A 199 13.58 -12.96 12.04
C THR A 199 12.58 -12.32 11.08
N ILE A 200 11.55 -11.67 11.63
CA ILE A 200 10.60 -10.84 10.87
C ILE A 200 10.74 -9.40 11.34
N TRP A 201 10.86 -8.46 10.40
CA TRP A 201 10.72 -7.03 10.66
C TRP A 201 9.48 -6.48 9.94
N ALA A 202 8.78 -5.54 10.57
CA ALA A 202 7.58 -4.92 10.01
C ALA A 202 7.54 -3.41 10.31
N ALA A 203 7.31 -2.59 9.28
CA ALA A 203 7.31 -1.13 9.34
C ALA A 203 5.88 -0.56 9.42
N PHE A 204 5.49 -0.05 10.61
CA PHE A 204 4.18 0.56 10.85
C PHE A 204 4.19 2.09 10.89
N TRP A 205 3.04 2.68 10.56
CA TRP A 205 2.92 4.13 10.34
C TRP A 205 2.89 4.98 11.63
N SER A 206 2.27 4.50 12.71
CA SER A 206 2.24 5.18 14.03
C SER A 206 2.90 4.35 15.14
N GLY A 207 2.96 3.03 15.00
CA GLY A 207 3.60 2.11 15.93
C GLY A 207 5.11 1.99 15.77
N SER A 208 5.67 2.54 14.69
CA SER A 208 7.04 2.33 14.26
C SER A 208 7.38 0.87 13.95
N THR A 209 8.65 0.59 13.72
CA THR A 209 9.10 -0.76 13.40
C THR A 209 8.89 -1.70 14.58
N VAL A 210 8.46 -2.92 14.29
CA VAL A 210 8.47 -4.03 15.25
C VAL A 210 9.29 -5.19 14.68
N ARG A 211 9.88 -5.98 15.58
CA ARG A 211 10.67 -7.16 15.22
C ARG A 211 10.21 -8.38 16.02
N SER A 212 10.22 -9.52 15.37
CA SER A 212 10.31 -10.84 16.01
C SER A 212 11.63 -11.50 15.61
N THR A 213 12.21 -12.29 16.51
CA THR A 213 13.41 -13.12 16.28
C THR A 213 13.13 -14.61 16.53
N ASP A 214 11.87 -14.97 16.72
CA ASP A 214 11.41 -16.31 17.12
C ASP A 214 10.23 -16.79 16.27
N PHE A 215 10.16 -16.37 15.01
CA PHE A 215 9.07 -16.62 14.06
C PHE A 215 7.69 -16.16 14.57
N GLY A 216 7.59 -14.88 14.94
CA GLY A 216 6.34 -14.20 15.26
C GLY A 216 5.73 -14.51 16.62
N ARG A 217 6.40 -15.30 17.48
CA ARG A 217 5.86 -15.73 18.79
C ARG A 217 5.98 -14.62 19.84
N THR A 218 7.06 -13.83 19.78
CA THR A 218 7.25 -12.62 20.58
C THR A 218 7.66 -11.45 19.68
N TRP A 219 7.28 -10.24 20.10
CA TRP A 219 7.48 -9.01 19.33
C TRP A 219 8.00 -7.89 20.24
N GLU A 220 9.08 -7.24 19.80
CA GLU A 220 9.65 -6.04 20.40
C GLU A 220 9.42 -4.81 19.50
N ARG A 221 9.33 -3.62 20.10
CA ARG A 221 9.29 -2.35 19.35
C ARG A 221 10.73 -1.92 19.08
N VAL A 222 11.03 -1.57 17.83
CA VAL A 222 12.31 -0.98 17.45
C VAL A 222 12.06 0.46 17.02
N LEU A 223 12.76 1.41 17.63
CA LEU A 223 12.61 2.84 17.35
C LEU A 223 13.80 3.34 16.50
N PRO A 224 13.60 3.62 15.19
CA PRO A 224 14.57 4.26 14.32
C PRO A 224 15.29 5.45 14.98
N GLY A 225 16.62 5.38 15.04
CA GLY A 225 17.45 6.38 15.69
C GLY A 225 17.78 6.08 17.16
N GLY A 226 17.19 5.05 17.77
CA GLY A 226 17.56 4.58 19.12
C GLY A 226 16.98 5.39 20.28
N GLY A 227 15.78 5.96 20.11
CA GLY A 227 15.06 6.66 21.19
C GLY A 227 14.32 5.70 22.13
N ASP A 228 14.12 6.11 23.39
CA ASP A 228 13.39 5.34 24.41
C ASP A 228 11.86 5.42 24.26
N ARG A 229 11.34 6.39 23.49
CA ARG A 229 9.91 6.61 23.24
C ARG A 229 9.62 7.11 21.84
N ILE A 230 8.38 6.97 21.39
CA ILE A 230 7.91 7.63 20.17
C ILE A 230 7.83 9.14 20.39
N VAL A 231 8.34 9.90 19.41
CA VAL A 231 8.23 11.36 19.30
C VAL A 231 7.37 11.65 18.06
N PHE A 232 6.11 12.03 18.26
CA PHE A 232 5.13 12.19 17.17
C PHE A 232 5.33 13.49 16.37
N GLY A 233 5.90 14.53 16.97
CA GLY A 233 6.21 15.79 16.28
C GLY A 233 6.78 16.87 17.21
N VAL A 234 6.80 18.11 16.72
CA VAL A 234 7.50 19.25 17.37
C VAL A 234 7.01 19.53 18.80
N ALA A 235 5.72 19.34 19.09
CA ALA A 235 5.21 19.51 20.46
C ALA A 235 5.76 18.49 21.46
N ASP A 236 6.01 17.24 21.02
CA ASP A 236 6.66 16.22 21.86
C ASP A 236 8.13 16.55 22.06
N VAL A 237 8.81 17.07 21.03
CA VAL A 237 10.18 17.56 21.10
C VAL A 237 10.30 18.69 22.13
N GLU A 238 9.40 19.68 22.11
CA GLU A 238 9.37 20.77 23.11
C GLU A 238 9.17 20.25 24.54
N ILE A 239 8.33 19.22 24.73
CA ILE A 239 8.10 18.58 26.03
C ILE A 239 9.35 17.83 26.51
N ASP A 240 9.97 17.01 25.67
CA ASP A 240 11.17 16.24 26.02
C ASP A 240 12.38 17.14 26.28
N LEU A 241 12.60 18.15 25.43
CA LEU A 241 13.61 19.18 25.66
C LEU A 241 13.38 19.84 27.03
N GLY A 242 12.14 20.17 27.38
CA GLY A 242 11.79 20.72 28.69
C GLY A 242 12.09 19.79 29.88
N ILE A 243 11.81 18.49 29.74
CA ILE A 243 12.06 17.48 30.78
C ILE A 243 13.57 17.25 30.97
N LEU A 244 14.30 17.01 29.88
CA LEU A 244 15.74 16.74 29.92
C LEU A 244 16.54 17.98 30.34
N GLN A 245 16.13 19.19 29.93
CA GLN A 245 16.69 20.45 30.42
C GLN A 245 16.49 20.59 31.93
N PHE A 246 15.29 20.30 32.44
CA PHE A 246 15.00 20.33 33.88
C PHE A 246 15.82 19.28 34.66
N GLU A 247 16.01 18.08 34.12
CA GLU A 247 16.86 17.06 34.75
C GLU A 247 18.33 17.49 34.76
N ALA A 248 18.87 17.97 33.64
CA ALA A 248 20.24 18.47 33.55
C ALA A 248 20.49 19.62 34.53
N ASP A 249 19.58 20.59 34.63
CA ASP A 249 19.71 21.72 35.56
C ASP A 249 19.53 21.28 37.03
N SER A 250 18.71 20.26 37.29
CA SER A 250 18.57 19.64 38.62
C SER A 250 19.83 18.89 39.04
N LEU A 251 20.45 18.14 38.15
CA LEU A 251 21.71 17.40 38.40
C LEU A 251 22.90 18.36 38.57
N VAL A 252 22.98 19.42 37.78
CA VAL A 252 23.92 20.54 37.99
C VAL A 252 23.73 21.16 39.37
N THR A 253 22.47 21.42 39.77
CA THR A 253 22.14 21.99 41.09
C THR A 253 22.47 21.02 42.25
N ALA A 254 22.33 19.71 42.04
CA ALA A 254 22.67 18.67 43.00
C ALA A 254 24.17 18.39 43.11
N GLY A 255 25.00 18.89 42.19
CA GLY A 255 26.43 18.56 42.12
C GLY A 255 26.72 17.12 41.68
N ALA A 256 25.89 16.59 40.77
CA ALA A 256 26.04 15.26 40.20
C ALA A 256 27.28 15.13 39.28
N ASP A 257 27.56 13.92 38.78
CA ASP A 257 28.72 13.67 37.93
C ASP A 257 28.65 14.39 36.58
N ALA A 258 29.80 14.88 36.12
CA ALA A 258 29.92 15.62 34.88
C ALA A 258 29.62 14.77 33.64
N THR A 259 29.86 13.45 33.68
CA THR A 259 29.56 12.53 32.58
C THR A 259 28.05 12.31 32.46
N GLN A 260 27.35 12.15 33.59
CA GLN A 260 25.88 12.03 33.63
C GLN A 260 25.20 13.30 33.09
N ILE A 261 25.69 14.48 33.50
CA ILE A 261 25.19 15.77 32.99
C ILE A 261 25.49 15.92 31.48
N ALA A 262 26.63 15.42 30.99
CA ALA A 262 26.97 15.43 29.57
C ALA A 262 26.11 14.46 28.75
N GLN A 263 25.78 13.28 29.28
CA GLN A 263 24.89 12.30 28.64
C GLN A 263 23.48 12.87 28.42
N ILE A 264 22.89 13.50 29.44
CA ILE A 264 21.55 14.09 29.32
C ILE A 264 21.55 15.28 28.34
N ARG A 265 22.64 16.05 28.27
CA ARG A 265 22.80 17.11 27.25
C ARG A 265 22.92 16.56 25.83
N ALA A 266 23.63 15.45 25.64
CA ALA A 266 23.64 14.74 24.36
C ALA A 266 22.26 14.18 23.99
N ALA A 267 21.45 13.78 24.98
CA ALA A 267 20.05 13.39 24.75
C ALA A 267 19.18 14.58 24.30
N ILE A 268 19.30 15.75 24.95
CA ILE A 268 18.64 17.02 24.52
C ILE A 268 18.92 17.28 23.03
N ASP A 269 20.19 17.26 22.63
CA ASP A 269 20.61 17.47 21.24
C ASP A 269 20.09 16.39 20.27
N SER A 270 19.80 15.17 20.77
CA SER A 270 19.36 14.02 19.99
C SER A 270 17.84 13.94 19.79
N VAL A 271 17.02 14.39 20.75
CA VAL A 271 15.54 14.32 20.67
C VAL A 271 15.00 14.97 19.38
N ALA A 272 15.55 16.12 19.00
CA ALA A 272 15.13 16.81 17.77
C ALA A 272 15.42 16.00 16.49
N ALA A 273 16.37 15.07 16.51
CA ALA A 273 16.68 14.17 15.40
C ALA A 273 15.72 12.97 15.29
N LEU A 274 15.01 12.61 16.37
CA LEU A 274 14.07 11.48 16.43
C LEU A 274 12.65 11.82 15.91
N SER A 275 12.33 13.11 15.77
CA SER A 275 11.03 13.57 15.28
C SER A 275 10.67 12.93 13.94
N LEU A 276 9.47 12.35 13.85
CA LEU A 276 8.95 11.61 12.68
C LEU A 276 9.74 10.38 12.22
N LEU A 277 10.88 10.02 12.83
CA LEU A 277 11.57 8.74 12.54
C LEU A 277 10.72 7.52 12.96
N HIS A 278 9.81 7.70 13.92
CA HIS A 278 8.84 6.68 14.31
C HIS A 278 7.90 6.27 13.16
N ARG A 279 7.71 7.12 12.15
CA ARG A 279 6.74 6.92 11.08
C ARG A 279 7.41 6.17 9.94
N THR A 280 7.24 4.86 9.92
CA THR A 280 8.00 3.95 9.03
C THR A 280 7.15 3.45 7.86
N PHE A 281 7.80 3.25 6.71
CA PHE A 281 7.16 2.83 5.46
C PHE A 281 7.78 1.54 4.90
N SER A 282 9.10 1.44 4.83
CA SER A 282 9.82 0.23 4.40
C SER A 282 10.81 -0.25 5.45
N VAL A 283 11.14 -1.54 5.41
CA VAL A 283 12.21 -2.14 6.21
C VAL A 283 12.82 -3.32 5.46
N THR A 284 14.15 -3.33 5.35
CA THR A 284 14.91 -4.33 4.58
C THR A 284 16.14 -4.74 5.40
N ALA A 285 16.30 -6.04 5.65
CA ALA A 285 17.26 -6.55 6.64
C ALA A 285 17.98 -7.82 6.17
N TRP A 286 19.21 -8.01 6.62
CA TRP A 286 20.00 -9.22 6.42
C TRP A 286 21.12 -9.33 7.47
N GLY A 287 21.16 -10.42 8.22
CA GLY A 287 22.12 -10.65 9.30
C GLY A 287 22.02 -9.60 10.42
N ASP A 288 23.10 -8.86 10.61
CA ASP A 288 23.17 -7.73 11.55
C ASP A 288 22.70 -6.39 10.94
N THR A 289 22.51 -6.35 9.62
CA THR A 289 22.24 -5.12 8.89
C THR A 289 20.74 -4.92 8.70
N VAL A 290 20.25 -3.71 9.00
CA VAL A 290 18.85 -3.32 8.79
C VAL A 290 18.76 -1.88 8.32
N TRP A 291 17.88 -1.63 7.36
CA TRP A 291 17.56 -0.33 6.79
C TRP A 291 16.06 -0.07 6.92
N ILE A 292 15.66 1.16 7.31
CA ILE A 292 14.25 1.51 7.56
C ILE A 292 13.93 2.87 6.92
N GLY A 293 12.91 2.91 6.06
CA GLY A 293 12.40 4.11 5.43
C GLY A 293 11.41 4.84 6.34
N THR A 294 11.61 6.14 6.54
CA THR A 294 10.82 6.95 7.49
C THR A 294 10.32 8.26 6.86
N ALA A 295 9.51 9.03 7.61
CA ALA A 295 9.13 10.40 7.25
C ALA A 295 10.17 11.49 7.62
N SER A 296 11.37 11.14 8.08
CA SER A 296 12.46 12.12 8.30
C SER A 296 13.85 11.58 7.88
N GLY A 297 13.87 10.79 6.81
CA GLY A 297 15.04 10.15 6.22
C GLY A 297 14.92 8.64 6.15
N VAL A 298 16.02 7.99 5.80
CA VAL A 298 16.25 6.56 6.02
C VAL A 298 17.17 6.40 7.22
N VAL A 299 16.97 5.38 8.04
CA VAL A 299 17.98 4.97 9.04
C VAL A 299 18.61 3.64 8.65
N SER A 300 19.84 3.41 9.10
CA SER A 300 20.46 2.08 9.07
C SER A 300 21.17 1.73 10.36
N SER A 301 21.26 0.42 10.61
CA SER A 301 22.06 -0.23 11.65
C SER A 301 22.85 -1.38 11.03
N PHE A 302 23.99 -1.70 11.65
CA PHE A 302 24.88 -2.81 11.28
C PHE A 302 25.22 -3.67 12.52
N ASP A 303 24.29 -3.69 13.48
CA ASP A 303 24.41 -4.35 14.79
C ASP A 303 23.03 -4.77 15.35
N SER A 304 22.15 -5.24 14.46
CA SER A 304 20.78 -5.68 14.75
C SER A 304 19.93 -4.63 15.47
N GLY A 305 20.06 -3.36 15.08
CA GLY A 305 19.30 -2.23 15.63
C GLY A 305 19.84 -1.65 16.94
N SER A 306 21.07 -2.00 17.36
CA SER A 306 21.66 -1.53 18.62
C SER A 306 22.21 -0.10 18.52
N THR A 307 22.75 0.30 17.36
CA THR A 307 23.13 1.68 17.03
C THR A 307 22.66 2.07 15.63
N TRP A 308 22.40 3.36 15.44
CA TRP A 308 21.73 3.87 14.24
C TRP A 308 22.51 5.00 13.56
N ARG A 309 22.40 5.06 12.22
CA ARG A 309 22.82 6.20 11.39
C ARG A 309 21.60 6.75 10.66
N THR A 310 21.45 8.08 10.58
CA THR A 310 20.35 8.73 9.87
C THR A 310 20.83 9.37 8.56
N HIS A 311 20.28 8.90 7.46
CA HIS A 311 20.50 9.39 6.10
C HIS A 311 19.33 10.29 5.72
N LYS A 312 19.62 11.55 5.38
CA LYS A 312 18.62 12.53 4.97
C LYS A 312 19.28 13.70 4.24
N VAL A 313 18.49 14.51 3.54
CA VAL A 313 18.94 15.76 2.91
C VAL A 313 19.71 16.58 3.95
N ARG A 314 20.92 17.02 3.58
CA ARG A 314 21.73 17.96 4.36
C ARG A 314 21.82 19.26 3.60
N LEU A 315 21.79 20.39 4.31
CA LEU A 315 21.75 21.72 3.72
C LEU A 315 23.04 22.48 4.07
N ASN A 316 23.41 23.46 3.24
CA ASN A 316 24.40 24.47 3.57
C ASN A 316 23.75 25.67 4.31
N ASP A 317 24.55 26.68 4.65
CA ASP A 317 24.09 27.92 5.33
C ASP A 317 23.11 28.80 4.48
N PHE A 318 22.75 28.34 3.27
CA PHE A 318 21.84 29.02 2.33
C PHE A 318 20.60 28.18 1.96
N ASP A 319 20.30 27.13 2.75
CA ASP A 319 19.21 26.17 2.52
C ASP A 319 19.32 25.35 1.20
N GLU A 320 20.53 25.24 0.63
CA GLU A 320 20.79 24.45 -0.58
C GLU A 320 21.28 23.02 -0.23
N PRO A 321 20.81 21.96 -0.93
CA PRO A 321 21.27 20.59 -0.71
C PRO A 321 22.78 20.36 -0.90
N LEU A 322 23.39 19.66 0.04
CA LEU A 322 24.77 19.19 -0.04
C LEU A 322 24.86 17.87 -0.81
N PRO A 323 25.77 17.73 -1.80
CA PRO A 323 25.95 16.49 -2.56
C PRO A 323 26.46 15.34 -1.66
N GLY A 324 26.25 14.10 -2.11
CA GLY A 324 26.62 12.90 -1.36
C GLY A 324 25.59 12.47 -0.30
N ASN A 325 24.43 13.11 -0.22
CA ASN A 325 23.33 12.80 0.68
C ASN A 325 22.07 12.39 -0.12
N LEU A 326 21.07 11.82 0.55
CA LEU A 326 19.75 11.57 -0.06
C LEU A 326 19.16 12.85 -0.64
N SER A 327 18.45 12.74 -1.77
CA SER A 327 17.73 13.84 -2.42
C SER A 327 16.42 14.25 -1.70
N GLY A 328 15.81 13.31 -0.98
CA GLY A 328 14.52 13.46 -0.31
C GLY A 328 14.50 12.74 1.03
N ASN A 329 13.53 13.11 1.89
CA ASN A 329 13.44 12.63 3.28
C ASN A 329 12.32 11.62 3.51
N TRP A 330 11.50 11.27 2.52
CA TRP A 330 10.47 10.24 2.65
C TRP A 330 11.00 8.92 2.09
N GLY A 331 11.60 8.09 2.94
CA GLY A 331 12.08 6.77 2.54
C GLY A 331 10.90 5.83 2.30
N LEU A 332 10.63 5.51 1.04
CA LEU A 332 9.49 4.72 0.59
C LEU A 332 9.89 3.29 0.21
N ALA A 333 10.71 3.12 -0.82
CA ALA A 333 11.32 1.84 -1.18
C ALA A 333 12.74 1.73 -0.61
N ILE A 334 13.17 0.55 -0.17
CA ILE A 334 14.57 0.27 0.15
C ILE A 334 14.92 -1.14 -0.33
N GLU A 335 15.81 -1.26 -1.31
CA GLU A 335 16.12 -2.56 -1.91
C GLU A 335 17.62 -2.85 -2.02
N ARG A 336 17.96 -4.14 -1.97
CA ARG A 336 19.34 -4.62 -1.88
C ARG A 336 19.80 -5.25 -3.18
N GLU A 337 20.68 -4.57 -3.90
CA GLU A 337 21.33 -5.14 -5.07
C GLU A 337 22.60 -5.93 -4.67
N LEU A 338 22.64 -7.22 -5.02
CA LEU A 338 23.87 -8.00 -5.07
C LEU A 338 24.41 -7.99 -6.50
N THR A 339 25.50 -7.26 -6.72
CA THR A 339 26.09 -7.06 -8.05
C THR A 339 26.93 -8.28 -8.49
N ALA A 340 27.14 -8.44 -9.80
CA ALA A 340 27.90 -9.56 -10.36
C ALA A 340 29.40 -9.57 -9.97
N ASP A 341 29.94 -8.45 -9.50
CA ASP A 341 31.30 -8.35 -8.94
C ASP A 341 31.35 -8.57 -7.41
N GLY A 342 30.22 -8.88 -6.77
CA GLY A 342 30.12 -9.26 -5.36
C GLY A 342 29.95 -8.12 -4.37
N ARG A 343 29.66 -6.90 -4.84
CA ARG A 343 29.27 -5.77 -3.97
C ARG A 343 27.80 -5.88 -3.56
N SER A 344 27.43 -5.13 -2.53
CA SER A 344 26.11 -5.11 -1.92
C SER A 344 25.65 -3.66 -1.81
N LEU A 345 24.92 -3.18 -2.82
CA LEU A 345 24.42 -1.81 -2.86
C LEU A 345 23.03 -1.71 -2.22
N VAL A 346 22.69 -0.52 -1.75
CA VAL A 346 21.35 -0.20 -1.25
C VAL A 346 20.75 0.89 -2.12
N TRP A 347 19.61 0.57 -2.73
CA TRP A 347 18.77 1.47 -3.50
C TRP A 347 17.61 1.97 -2.63
N VAL A 348 17.23 3.22 -2.79
CA VAL A 348 16.19 3.88 -2.00
C VAL A 348 15.30 4.72 -2.90
N GLY A 349 13.99 4.49 -2.85
CA GLY A 349 12.99 5.43 -3.35
C GLY A 349 12.77 6.52 -2.30
N ALA A 350 13.24 7.74 -2.55
CA ALA A 350 13.18 8.85 -1.60
C ALA A 350 12.26 9.96 -2.11
N GLY A 351 11.03 10.03 -1.59
CA GLY A 351 10.09 11.13 -1.82
C GLY A 351 10.42 12.39 -1.01
N VAL A 352 9.62 13.44 -1.20
CA VAL A 352 9.79 14.74 -0.51
C VAL A 352 8.93 14.85 0.75
N THR A 353 9.42 15.60 1.75
CA THR A 353 8.66 16.02 2.94
C THR A 353 8.68 17.55 3.07
N GLU A 354 8.14 18.10 4.16
CA GLU A 354 8.40 19.50 4.52
C GLU A 354 9.91 19.76 4.69
N GLY A 355 10.41 20.84 4.07
CA GLY A 355 11.80 21.28 4.10
C GLY A 355 12.28 21.80 2.73
N PRO A 356 13.25 22.72 2.67
CA PRO A 356 13.76 23.25 1.41
C PRO A 356 14.64 22.22 0.68
N GLY A 357 14.82 22.44 -0.63
CA GLY A 357 15.79 21.72 -1.46
C GLY A 357 15.50 20.24 -1.79
N GLN A 358 14.48 19.63 -1.20
CA GLN A 358 14.17 18.22 -1.44
C GLN A 358 13.71 17.94 -2.88
N VAL A 359 14.16 16.83 -3.46
CA VAL A 359 13.75 16.32 -4.77
C VAL A 359 13.42 14.84 -4.67
N GLY A 360 12.24 14.44 -5.15
CA GLY A 360 11.85 13.04 -5.21
C GLY A 360 12.71 12.29 -6.24
N ALA A 361 13.49 11.31 -5.80
CA ALA A 361 14.42 10.60 -6.69
C ALA A 361 14.72 9.17 -6.19
N MET A 362 15.29 8.36 -7.07
CA MET A 362 15.94 7.10 -6.71
C MET A 362 17.35 7.42 -6.20
N ASN A 363 17.80 6.78 -5.14
CA ASN A 363 19.07 7.07 -4.49
C ASN A 363 19.84 5.76 -4.27
N VAL A 364 21.15 5.74 -4.54
CA VAL A 364 22.00 4.54 -4.36
C VAL A 364 23.21 4.84 -3.48
N THR A 365 23.62 3.86 -2.68
CA THR A 365 24.86 3.88 -1.87
C THR A 365 25.53 2.50 -1.83
N GLU A 366 26.86 2.48 -1.68
CA GLU A 366 27.68 1.28 -1.43
C GLU A 366 28.15 1.19 0.04
N ASP A 367 28.28 2.33 0.72
CA ASP A 367 28.92 2.46 2.04
C ASP A 367 27.98 2.97 3.15
N GLY A 368 26.80 3.48 2.80
CA GLY A 368 25.91 4.17 3.73
C GLY A 368 26.50 5.47 4.28
N ILE A 369 27.34 6.14 3.49
CA ILE A 369 27.99 7.43 3.79
C ILE A 369 27.87 8.36 2.57
N THR A 370 28.08 7.82 1.38
CA THR A 370 28.04 8.53 0.10
C THR A 370 26.81 8.08 -0.70
N TRP A 371 25.97 9.04 -1.08
CA TRP A 371 24.76 8.81 -1.88
C TRP A 371 24.83 9.46 -3.26
N GLN A 372 24.34 8.74 -4.28
CA GLN A 372 24.08 9.26 -5.61
C GLN A 372 22.56 9.26 -5.86
N ALA A 373 22.01 10.43 -6.18
CA ALA A 373 20.62 10.57 -6.62
C ALA A 373 20.51 10.41 -8.15
N THR A 374 19.43 9.77 -8.60
CA THR A 374 19.14 9.47 -10.00
C THR A 374 17.63 9.26 -10.22
N GLY A 375 17.20 9.08 -11.47
CA GLY A 375 15.80 8.94 -11.86
C GLY A 375 15.07 10.28 -11.98
N PRO A 376 13.96 10.33 -12.74
CA PRO A 376 13.12 11.53 -12.85
C PRO A 376 12.15 11.71 -11.66
N THR A 377 12.00 10.67 -10.84
CA THR A 377 11.14 10.62 -9.65
C THR A 377 11.66 9.51 -8.70
N PHE A 378 11.03 9.33 -7.54
CA PHE A 378 11.29 8.22 -6.63
C PHE A 378 10.64 6.90 -7.12
N ALA A 379 11.12 5.77 -6.59
CA ALA A 379 10.51 4.46 -6.83
C ALA A 379 9.62 4.01 -5.66
N TRP A 380 8.60 3.22 -5.96
CA TRP A 380 7.87 2.38 -5.00
C TRP A 380 8.55 1.03 -4.77
N ASP A 381 9.23 0.49 -5.79
CA ASP A 381 9.93 -0.80 -5.75
C ASP A 381 11.00 -0.91 -6.87
N PHE A 382 11.94 -1.86 -6.78
CA PHE A 382 13.08 -2.06 -7.70
C PHE A 382 13.35 -3.54 -8.06
N ALA A 383 13.53 -3.85 -9.36
CA ALA A 383 14.01 -5.16 -9.82
C ALA A 383 15.38 -5.09 -10.52
N PHE A 384 16.38 -5.76 -9.96
CA PHE A 384 17.76 -5.81 -10.49
C PHE A 384 17.93 -6.96 -11.48
N THR A 385 17.61 -6.76 -12.77
CA THR A 385 17.68 -7.82 -13.80
C THR A 385 19.08 -8.42 -14.04
N GLY A 386 20.14 -7.80 -13.52
CA GLY A 386 21.51 -8.31 -13.54
C GLY A 386 22.38 -7.59 -14.57
N GLY A 387 23.68 -7.47 -14.27
CA GLY A 387 24.55 -6.57 -15.00
C GLY A 387 24.23 -5.12 -14.63
N ASP A 388 23.97 -4.30 -15.65
CA ASP A 388 23.75 -2.85 -15.48
C ASP A 388 22.27 -2.43 -15.56
N THR A 389 21.36 -3.39 -15.84
CA THR A 389 19.94 -3.11 -16.06
C THR A 389 19.11 -3.23 -14.78
N ILE A 390 18.43 -2.13 -14.42
CA ILE A 390 17.57 -2.00 -13.23
C ILE A 390 16.20 -1.45 -13.65
N TRP A 391 15.14 -2.01 -13.06
CA TRP A 391 13.75 -1.58 -13.24
C TRP A 391 13.22 -0.98 -11.95
N ALA A 392 12.30 -0.02 -12.05
CA ALA A 392 11.69 0.65 -10.91
C ALA A 392 10.21 0.98 -11.16
N GLY A 393 9.33 0.63 -10.22
CA GLY A 393 7.93 1.07 -10.24
C GLY A 393 7.82 2.51 -9.72
N SER A 394 6.99 3.36 -10.35
CA SER A 394 6.82 4.76 -9.92
C SER A 394 5.45 5.35 -10.33
N ASP A 395 5.15 6.52 -9.77
CA ASP A 395 4.04 7.42 -10.19
C ASP A 395 4.14 7.85 -11.67
N ALA A 396 5.35 7.81 -12.25
CA ALA A 396 5.60 8.14 -13.65
C ALA A 396 5.47 6.93 -14.60
N GLY A 397 5.22 5.74 -14.06
CA GLY A 397 5.18 4.47 -14.79
C GLY A 397 6.29 3.51 -14.40
N LEU A 398 6.42 2.41 -15.16
CA LEU A 398 7.54 1.48 -15.06
C LEU A 398 8.78 2.12 -15.72
N LEU A 399 9.79 2.41 -14.92
CA LEU A 399 11.04 3.02 -15.37
C LEU A 399 12.14 1.96 -15.47
N MET A 400 13.04 2.12 -16.45
CA MET A 400 14.19 1.23 -16.66
C MET A 400 15.45 2.05 -16.96
N THR A 401 16.56 1.68 -16.32
CA THR A 401 17.91 2.11 -16.68
C THR A 401 18.71 0.91 -17.20
N PRO A 402 19.41 1.03 -18.34
CA PRO A 402 20.32 0.01 -18.85
C PRO A 402 21.77 0.21 -18.39
N ASP A 403 22.04 1.29 -17.64
CA ASP A 403 23.36 1.84 -17.36
C ASP A 403 23.50 2.28 -15.89
N ARG A 404 23.00 1.44 -14.96
CA ARG A 404 23.12 1.59 -13.50
C ARG A 404 22.58 2.91 -12.93
N GLY A 405 21.69 3.58 -13.65
CA GLY A 405 21.10 4.86 -13.27
C GLY A 405 21.86 6.08 -13.79
N ASP A 406 22.67 5.97 -14.85
CA ASP A 406 23.13 7.15 -15.58
C ASP A 406 22.01 7.75 -16.47
N ASN A 407 21.18 6.91 -17.09
CA ASN A 407 19.99 7.31 -17.86
C ASN A 407 18.78 6.43 -17.52
N TRP A 408 17.59 7.03 -17.48
CA TRP A 408 16.32 6.33 -17.24
C TRP A 408 15.33 6.57 -18.39
N PHE A 409 14.59 5.52 -18.72
CA PHE A 409 13.61 5.47 -19.80
C PHE A 409 12.28 4.95 -19.26
N LEU A 410 11.18 5.46 -19.80
CA LEU A 410 9.85 4.89 -19.57
C LEU A 410 9.72 3.60 -20.40
N ALA A 411 9.26 2.53 -19.78
CA ALA A 411 8.92 1.29 -20.45
C ALA A 411 7.42 1.22 -20.70
N GLU A 412 7.02 1.20 -21.97
CA GLU A 412 5.62 1.01 -22.36
C GLU A 412 5.23 -0.46 -22.15
N VAL A 413 4.36 -0.71 -21.17
CA VAL A 413 3.83 -2.03 -20.85
C VAL A 413 2.53 -2.24 -21.61
N GLU A 414 2.65 -2.60 -22.90
CA GLU A 414 1.54 -2.99 -23.78
C GLU A 414 1.57 -4.49 -24.11
N ASP A 415 0.42 -5.15 -24.00
CA ASP A 415 0.18 -6.46 -24.61
C ASP A 415 -0.31 -6.27 -26.04
N LEU A 416 0.56 -6.58 -27.00
CA LEU A 416 0.32 -6.35 -28.42
C LEU A 416 -0.79 -7.24 -29.04
N VAL A 417 -1.34 -8.21 -28.29
CA VAL A 417 -2.38 -9.15 -28.74
C VAL A 417 -3.75 -8.83 -28.17
N SER A 418 -3.82 -8.44 -26.88
CA SER A 418 -5.07 -8.00 -26.23
C SER A 418 -5.33 -6.49 -26.40
N ARG A 419 -4.28 -5.71 -26.70
CA ARG A 419 -4.21 -4.25 -26.62
C ARG A 419 -4.43 -3.70 -25.22
N ASP A 420 -4.07 -4.48 -24.20
CA ASP A 420 -4.05 -4.02 -22.83
C ASP A 420 -2.81 -3.17 -22.61
N ILE A 421 -2.93 -2.13 -21.77
CA ILE A 421 -1.81 -1.27 -21.37
C ILE A 421 -1.88 -1.11 -19.85
N LEU A 422 -0.76 -1.33 -19.18
CA LEU A 422 -0.63 -0.97 -17.77
C LEU A 422 -0.22 0.50 -17.65
N LEU A 423 -1.00 1.25 -16.88
CA LEU A 423 -0.83 2.68 -16.66
C LEU A 423 -0.18 2.91 -15.28
N PRO A 424 0.46 4.06 -15.03
CA PRO A 424 0.89 4.43 -13.69
C PRO A 424 -0.32 4.49 -12.73
N THR A 425 -0.16 4.24 -11.43
CA THR A 425 1.10 3.93 -10.71
C THR A 425 1.54 2.47 -10.87
N PHE A 426 2.86 2.23 -10.94
CA PHE A 426 3.46 0.90 -10.76
C PHE A 426 4.04 0.78 -9.35
N VAL A 427 3.65 -0.24 -8.59
CA VAL A 427 3.93 -0.33 -7.15
C VAL A 427 4.86 -1.50 -6.78
N GLY A 428 4.78 -2.63 -7.49
CA GLY A 428 5.67 -3.79 -7.27
C GLY A 428 6.29 -4.30 -8.57
N VAL A 429 7.57 -4.66 -8.54
CA VAL A 429 8.35 -5.13 -9.70
C VAL A 429 9.31 -6.25 -9.26
N GLU A 430 9.12 -7.46 -9.77
CA GLU A 430 9.85 -8.66 -9.35
C GLU A 430 10.43 -9.40 -10.56
N ARG A 431 11.59 -10.04 -10.42
CA ARG A 431 12.19 -10.84 -11.50
C ARG A 431 12.85 -12.13 -11.00
N PHE A 432 12.51 -13.25 -11.64
CA PHE A 432 13.06 -14.57 -11.26
C PHE A 432 13.23 -15.51 -12.45
N ALA A 433 14.15 -16.47 -12.31
CA ALA A 433 14.40 -17.47 -13.32
C ALA A 433 13.27 -18.53 -13.34
N LEU A 434 12.70 -18.76 -14.52
CA LEU A 434 11.71 -19.80 -14.78
C LEU A 434 12.39 -21.18 -14.90
N PRO A 435 11.64 -22.30 -14.79
CA PRO A 435 12.22 -23.65 -14.87
C PRO A 435 12.93 -24.00 -16.19
N ASP A 436 12.70 -23.24 -17.26
CA ASP A 436 13.39 -23.37 -18.55
C ASP A 436 14.71 -22.56 -18.64
N GLY A 437 15.03 -21.77 -17.61
CA GLY A 437 16.20 -20.89 -17.55
C GLY A 437 16.00 -19.51 -18.15
N SER A 438 14.81 -19.17 -18.65
CA SER A 438 14.46 -17.79 -19.03
C SER A 438 14.21 -16.93 -17.78
N MET A 439 14.36 -15.60 -17.90
CA MET A 439 14.13 -14.66 -16.80
C MET A 439 12.75 -14.02 -16.96
N ALA A 440 11.83 -14.30 -16.04
CA ALA A 440 10.58 -13.55 -15.94
C ALA A 440 10.84 -12.20 -15.27
N LEU A 441 10.25 -11.14 -15.82
CA LEU A 441 10.05 -9.85 -15.17
C LEU A 441 8.54 -9.66 -15.01
N TRP A 442 8.12 -9.31 -13.81
CA TRP A 442 6.74 -9.02 -13.44
C TRP A 442 6.63 -7.58 -12.96
N ALA A 443 5.56 -6.89 -13.36
CA ALA A 443 5.32 -5.49 -12.99
C ALA A 443 3.84 -5.29 -12.65
N GLY A 444 3.56 -4.95 -11.40
CA GLY A 444 2.22 -4.68 -10.87
C GLY A 444 1.87 -3.20 -10.94
N ALA A 445 0.69 -2.90 -11.49
CA ALA A 445 0.15 -1.56 -11.62
C ALA A 445 -1.28 -1.45 -11.06
N GLU A 446 -1.79 -0.21 -10.95
CA GLU A 446 -3.16 0.06 -10.50
C GLU A 446 -4.27 -0.62 -11.34
N ASN A 447 -3.97 -1.03 -12.58
CA ASN A 447 -4.93 -1.62 -13.51
C ASN A 447 -4.58 -3.03 -14.02
N GLY A 448 -3.54 -3.69 -13.49
CA GLY A 448 -3.28 -5.11 -13.74
C GLY A 448 -1.84 -5.55 -13.49
N LEU A 449 -1.53 -6.80 -13.85
CA LEU A 449 -0.22 -7.42 -13.68
C LEU A 449 0.42 -7.75 -15.04
N GLY A 450 1.59 -7.18 -15.31
CA GLY A 450 2.34 -7.38 -16.56
C GLY A 450 3.45 -8.43 -16.37
N ARG A 451 3.66 -9.27 -17.39
CA ARG A 451 4.75 -10.26 -17.44
C ARG A 451 5.54 -10.11 -18.73
N SER A 452 6.87 -10.07 -18.63
CA SER A 452 7.80 -10.20 -19.75
C SER A 452 8.77 -11.36 -19.52
N ILE A 453 9.26 -11.97 -20.60
CA ILE A 453 10.29 -13.03 -20.59
C ILE A 453 11.45 -12.77 -21.56
N ASP A 454 11.50 -11.58 -22.17
CA ASP A 454 12.50 -11.21 -23.19
C ASP A 454 13.31 -9.93 -22.83
N GLY A 455 13.23 -9.52 -21.56
CA GLY A 455 13.86 -8.31 -21.04
C GLY A 455 13.02 -7.05 -21.21
N GLY A 456 11.68 -7.17 -21.16
CA GLY A 456 10.74 -6.05 -21.22
C GLY A 456 10.51 -5.50 -22.63
N ARG A 457 10.78 -6.29 -23.68
CA ARG A 457 10.54 -5.89 -25.09
C ARG A 457 9.15 -6.26 -25.56
N THR A 458 8.60 -7.36 -25.03
CA THR A 458 7.20 -7.73 -25.15
C THR A 458 6.63 -8.05 -23.79
N TRP A 459 5.35 -7.73 -23.61
CA TRP A 459 4.59 -7.99 -22.39
C TRP A 459 3.35 -8.82 -22.71
N THR A 460 2.93 -9.62 -21.74
CA THR A 460 1.59 -10.21 -21.66
C THR A 460 0.94 -9.67 -20.41
N ILE A 461 -0.29 -9.17 -20.52
CA ILE A 461 -0.94 -8.45 -19.42
C ILE A 461 -2.12 -9.26 -18.88
N LEU A 462 -2.06 -9.52 -17.58
CA LEU A 462 -3.13 -10.09 -16.79
C LEU A 462 -3.97 -8.94 -16.24
N SER A 463 -4.79 -8.36 -17.12
CA SER A 463 -6.04 -7.74 -16.68
C SER A 463 -7.12 -8.82 -16.66
N PHE A 464 -7.96 -8.85 -15.63
CA PHE A 464 -9.11 -9.74 -15.54
C PHE A 464 -10.40 -8.93 -15.73
N PRO A 465 -10.75 -8.55 -16.98
CA PRO A 465 -12.00 -7.85 -17.28
C PRO A 465 -13.22 -8.72 -16.91
N LEU A 466 -14.35 -8.07 -16.67
CA LEU A 466 -15.63 -8.77 -16.50
C LEU A 466 -15.92 -9.63 -17.74
N MET A 467 -16.31 -10.88 -17.53
CA MET A 467 -16.69 -11.75 -18.65
C MET A 467 -17.94 -11.20 -19.34
N THR A 468 -17.76 -10.69 -20.55
CA THR A 468 -18.84 -10.25 -21.44
C THR A 468 -19.43 -11.46 -22.17
N ARG A 469 -20.68 -11.31 -22.61
CA ARG A 469 -21.21 -12.20 -23.65
C ARG A 469 -20.61 -11.80 -25.00
N SER A 470 -20.20 -12.77 -25.80
CA SER A 470 -19.72 -12.50 -27.14
C SER A 470 -20.79 -11.85 -28.01
N LEU A 471 -20.35 -11.09 -29.01
CA LEU A 471 -21.27 -10.41 -29.93
C LEU A 471 -22.00 -11.42 -30.83
N ASP A 472 -21.29 -12.44 -31.27
CA ASP A 472 -21.72 -13.49 -32.22
C ASP A 472 -22.64 -14.56 -31.58
N SER A 473 -22.09 -15.51 -30.82
CA SER A 473 -22.83 -16.63 -30.22
C SER A 473 -23.57 -16.24 -28.94
N GLY A 474 -23.13 -15.19 -28.25
CA GLY A 474 -23.66 -14.78 -26.94
C GLY A 474 -23.19 -15.66 -25.77
N GLU A 475 -22.20 -16.53 -26.00
CA GLU A 475 -21.51 -17.30 -24.96
C GLU A 475 -20.62 -16.38 -24.11
N PHE A 476 -20.29 -16.80 -22.89
CA PHE A 476 -19.35 -16.04 -22.04
C PHE A 476 -17.91 -16.41 -22.43
N ILE A 477 -17.13 -15.41 -22.83
CA ILE A 477 -15.74 -15.58 -23.27
C ILE A 477 -14.81 -14.79 -22.35
N GLY A 478 -13.71 -15.41 -21.95
CA GLY A 478 -12.78 -14.91 -20.93
C GLY A 478 -12.52 -15.96 -19.85
N ALA A 479 -11.84 -15.53 -18.79
CA ALA A 479 -11.60 -16.35 -17.60
C ALA A 479 -11.98 -15.53 -16.36
N GLY A 480 -12.74 -16.15 -15.45
CA GLY A 480 -13.20 -15.57 -14.19
C GLY A 480 -14.57 -16.10 -13.76
N ASP A 481 -14.74 -16.40 -12.47
CA ASP A 481 -16.08 -16.74 -11.92
C ASP A 481 -16.99 -15.52 -11.77
N PHE A 482 -16.44 -14.30 -11.82
CA PHE A 482 -17.18 -13.03 -11.80
C PHE A 482 -17.91 -12.77 -13.12
N ARG A 483 -19.10 -13.37 -13.23
CA ARG A 483 -20.06 -13.11 -14.31
C ARG A 483 -20.92 -11.91 -13.95
N ASP A 484 -21.00 -10.92 -14.84
CA ASP A 484 -22.09 -9.95 -14.78
C ASP A 484 -23.42 -10.65 -15.13
N LEU A 485 -24.48 -10.28 -14.40
CA LEU A 485 -25.79 -10.91 -14.49
C LEU A 485 -26.67 -10.27 -15.58
N ASP A 486 -26.46 -8.99 -15.91
CA ASP A 486 -27.37 -8.18 -16.74
C ASP A 486 -26.89 -7.95 -18.19
N GLY A 487 -26.51 -9.04 -18.87
CA GLY A 487 -26.54 -9.10 -20.34
C GLY A 487 -25.52 -8.28 -21.12
N VAL A 488 -24.51 -7.70 -20.45
CA VAL A 488 -23.47 -6.86 -21.08
C VAL A 488 -22.67 -7.63 -22.15
N ARG A 489 -22.60 -7.03 -23.35
CA ARG A 489 -21.81 -7.52 -24.50
C ARG A 489 -20.55 -6.70 -24.78
N ALA A 490 -20.54 -5.44 -24.36
CA ALA A 490 -19.35 -4.59 -24.37
C ALA A 490 -19.46 -3.50 -23.28
N TYR A 491 -18.34 -3.04 -22.75
CA TYR A 491 -18.26 -1.95 -21.77
C TYR A 491 -16.98 -1.12 -21.93
N ALA A 492 -16.91 0.02 -21.25
CA ALA A 492 -15.74 0.92 -21.25
C ALA A 492 -15.11 0.98 -19.85
N ALA A 493 -13.78 0.94 -19.75
CA ALA A 493 -13.07 1.11 -18.48
C ALA A 493 -11.70 1.80 -18.64
N PRO A 494 -11.29 2.68 -17.70
CA PRO A 494 -12.11 3.24 -16.62
C PRO A 494 -13.23 4.14 -17.14
N SER A 495 -14.25 4.38 -16.33
CA SER A 495 -15.32 5.35 -16.62
C SER A 495 -15.88 5.91 -15.29
N PRO A 496 -15.68 7.20 -14.97
CA PRO A 496 -15.04 8.22 -15.80
C PRO A 496 -13.55 7.97 -16.09
N PHE A 497 -13.02 8.61 -17.14
CA PHE A 497 -11.58 8.70 -17.41
C PHE A 497 -11.15 10.14 -17.74
N ALA A 498 -9.89 10.45 -17.46
CA ALA A 498 -9.29 11.78 -17.57
C ALA A 498 -8.15 11.78 -18.62
N PRO A 499 -8.45 11.92 -19.92
CA PRO A 499 -7.44 11.86 -20.98
C PRO A 499 -6.37 12.96 -20.88
N SER A 500 -6.64 14.10 -20.23
CA SER A 500 -5.62 15.12 -19.95
C SER A 500 -4.48 14.63 -19.05
N GLN A 501 -4.74 13.58 -18.25
CA GLN A 501 -3.75 12.91 -17.39
C GLN A 501 -3.05 11.75 -18.10
N GLY A 502 -3.24 11.60 -19.42
CA GLY A 502 -2.70 10.48 -20.20
C GLY A 502 -3.49 9.17 -20.06
N GLN A 503 -4.65 9.18 -19.41
CA GLN A 503 -5.48 7.98 -19.27
C GLN A 503 -6.07 7.55 -20.61
N LEU A 504 -6.04 6.25 -20.86
CA LEU A 504 -6.71 5.60 -21.98
C LEU A 504 -7.99 4.90 -21.49
N CYS A 505 -9.07 4.97 -22.25
CA CYS A 505 -10.28 4.21 -21.98
C CYS A 505 -10.37 2.99 -22.90
N ARG A 506 -10.38 1.79 -22.33
CA ARG A 506 -10.45 0.51 -23.05
C ARG A 506 -11.91 0.12 -23.31
N PHE A 507 -12.29 -0.04 -24.57
CA PHE A 507 -13.56 -0.64 -24.97
C PHE A 507 -13.41 -2.16 -25.01
N VAL A 508 -14.06 -2.84 -24.07
CA VAL A 508 -13.99 -4.29 -23.86
C VAL A 508 -15.16 -4.98 -24.55
N TYR A 509 -14.91 -6.02 -25.33
CA TYR A 509 -15.91 -6.81 -26.06
C TYR A 509 -15.42 -8.24 -26.30
N SER A 510 -16.33 -9.18 -26.54
CA SER A 510 -15.97 -10.59 -26.79
C SER A 510 -16.41 -11.09 -28.16
N LEU A 511 -15.61 -11.99 -28.73
CA LEU A 511 -15.89 -12.77 -29.94
C LEU A 511 -15.71 -14.26 -29.60
N ALA A 512 -16.53 -15.14 -30.16
CA ALA A 512 -16.32 -16.58 -30.07
C ALA A 512 -15.43 -17.08 -31.23
N ASP A 513 -15.71 -16.60 -32.45
CA ASP A 513 -14.94 -16.90 -33.66
C ASP A 513 -14.13 -15.66 -34.14
N ASP A 514 -13.26 -15.84 -35.13
CA ASP A 514 -12.54 -14.75 -35.79
C ASP A 514 -13.53 -13.88 -36.60
N ALA A 515 -13.55 -12.56 -36.36
CA ALA A 515 -14.48 -11.63 -36.99
C ALA A 515 -13.82 -10.29 -37.36
N ARG A 516 -14.40 -9.56 -38.31
CA ARG A 516 -13.93 -8.21 -38.68
C ARG A 516 -14.70 -7.15 -37.93
N VAL A 517 -14.00 -6.31 -37.18
CA VAL A 517 -14.58 -5.39 -36.20
C VAL A 517 -14.47 -3.93 -36.65
N THR A 518 -15.54 -3.17 -36.44
CA THR A 518 -15.57 -1.69 -36.47
C THR A 518 -16.01 -1.17 -35.10
N ILE A 519 -15.36 -0.11 -34.61
CA ILE A 519 -15.76 0.61 -33.39
C ILE A 519 -15.92 2.10 -33.68
N GLU A 520 -17.11 2.63 -33.41
CA GLU A 520 -17.46 4.05 -33.59
C GLU A 520 -17.86 4.69 -32.26
N ILE A 521 -17.33 5.88 -31.98
CA ILE A 521 -17.57 6.68 -30.77
C ILE A 521 -18.47 7.86 -31.10
N TYR A 522 -19.41 8.17 -30.23
CA TYR A 522 -20.45 9.20 -30.40
C TYR A 522 -20.58 10.09 -29.17
N ASP A 523 -20.95 11.35 -29.38
CA ASP A 523 -21.33 12.26 -28.29
C ASP A 523 -22.79 12.06 -27.84
N PHE A 524 -23.20 12.76 -26.79
CA PHE A 524 -24.59 12.76 -26.30
C PHE A 524 -25.64 13.22 -27.34
N ALA A 525 -25.23 13.88 -28.42
CA ALA A 525 -26.09 14.28 -29.53
C ALA A 525 -26.11 13.26 -30.68
N SER A 526 -25.52 12.06 -30.47
CA SER A 526 -25.37 10.99 -31.45
C SER A 526 -24.58 11.40 -32.71
N ARG A 527 -23.73 12.42 -32.62
CA ARG A 527 -22.77 12.76 -33.67
C ARG A 527 -21.56 11.84 -33.53
N LYS A 528 -21.05 11.27 -34.62
CA LYS A 528 -19.79 10.51 -34.56
C LYS A 528 -18.64 11.46 -34.21
N VAL A 529 -17.81 11.02 -33.28
CA VAL A 529 -16.65 11.70 -32.73
C VAL A 529 -15.37 11.06 -33.25
N ARG A 530 -15.33 9.72 -33.29
CA ARG A 530 -14.20 8.96 -33.80
C ARG A 530 -14.61 7.61 -34.38
N THR A 531 -13.86 7.15 -35.38
CA THR A 531 -13.83 5.78 -35.86
C THR A 531 -12.57 5.13 -35.29
N LEU A 532 -12.68 4.47 -34.13
CA LEU A 532 -11.50 3.95 -33.42
C LEU A 532 -10.87 2.75 -34.14
N VAL A 533 -11.72 1.90 -34.70
CA VAL A 533 -11.34 0.76 -35.53
C VAL A 533 -12.30 0.73 -36.72
N ASP A 534 -11.79 0.56 -37.94
CA ASP A 534 -12.59 0.46 -39.16
C ASP A 534 -12.26 -0.83 -39.91
N GLY A 535 -13.15 -1.82 -39.82
CA GLY A 535 -13.08 -3.07 -40.58
C GLY A 535 -11.80 -3.86 -40.41
N VAL A 536 -11.27 -3.96 -39.19
CA VAL A 536 -10.02 -4.68 -38.87
C VAL A 536 -10.34 -6.10 -38.41
N ASP A 537 -9.62 -7.09 -38.96
CA ASP A 537 -9.77 -8.50 -38.57
C ASP A 537 -9.25 -8.74 -37.14
N ARG A 538 -10.06 -9.39 -36.29
CA ARG A 538 -9.74 -9.74 -34.90
C ARG A 538 -10.09 -11.20 -34.63
N GLY A 539 -9.21 -11.91 -33.93
CA GLY A 539 -9.46 -13.32 -33.61
C GLY A 539 -10.49 -13.51 -32.50
N GLY A 540 -11.04 -14.72 -32.40
CA GLY A 540 -11.88 -15.13 -31.26
C GLY A 540 -11.20 -14.88 -29.90
N GLY A 541 -12.00 -14.65 -28.85
CA GLY A 541 -11.54 -14.28 -27.51
C GLY A 541 -12.15 -12.97 -26.98
N ASN A 542 -11.79 -12.61 -25.75
CA ASN A 542 -12.08 -11.30 -25.17
C ASN A 542 -11.06 -10.27 -25.72
N ARG A 543 -11.50 -9.05 -26.00
CA ARG A 543 -10.78 -8.02 -26.78
C ARG A 543 -10.92 -6.64 -26.15
N GLY A 544 -9.89 -5.81 -26.36
CA GLY A 544 -9.87 -4.40 -26.01
C GLY A 544 -9.44 -3.53 -27.19
N GLU A 545 -9.94 -2.31 -27.26
CA GLU A 545 -9.32 -1.21 -28.02
C GLU A 545 -9.25 0.03 -27.15
N ASN A 546 -8.12 0.73 -27.15
CA ASN A 546 -7.90 1.89 -26.29
C ASN A 546 -8.22 3.21 -27.01
N TRP A 547 -9.01 4.07 -26.37
CA TRP A 547 -9.25 5.43 -26.80
C TRP A 547 -8.50 6.44 -25.93
N ASP A 548 -7.82 7.37 -26.59
CA ASP A 548 -6.99 8.45 -26.07
C ASP A 548 -7.77 9.75 -25.75
N GLY A 549 -9.10 9.75 -25.91
CA GLY A 549 -9.93 10.95 -25.74
C GLY A 549 -9.84 11.97 -26.88
N LEU A 550 -9.27 11.62 -28.04
CA LEU A 550 -9.19 12.49 -29.23
C LEU A 550 -10.25 12.12 -30.29
N ASP A 551 -10.75 13.10 -31.03
CA ASP A 551 -11.65 12.92 -32.18
C ASP A 551 -10.94 12.46 -33.48
N ASP A 552 -11.69 12.19 -34.56
CA ASP A 552 -11.16 11.82 -35.89
C ASP A 552 -10.22 12.89 -36.50
N GLU A 553 -10.19 14.12 -35.94
CA GLU A 553 -9.29 15.21 -36.34
C GLU A 553 -8.12 15.41 -35.34
N GLY A 554 -7.94 14.49 -34.39
CA GLY A 554 -6.83 14.47 -33.43
C GLY A 554 -6.94 15.50 -32.31
N ARG A 555 -8.14 16.05 -32.05
CA ARG A 555 -8.37 17.06 -31.01
C ARG A 555 -8.98 16.41 -29.76
N ALA A 556 -8.56 16.84 -28.58
CA ALA A 556 -9.19 16.42 -27.32
C ALA A 556 -10.69 16.74 -27.31
N VAL A 557 -11.50 15.78 -26.90
CA VAL A 557 -12.94 15.96 -26.70
C VAL A 557 -13.22 16.74 -25.42
N ALA A 558 -14.48 17.12 -25.20
CA ALA A 558 -14.89 17.85 -23.99
C ALA A 558 -15.38 16.89 -22.89
N ASN A 559 -15.29 17.31 -21.63
CA ASN A 559 -15.94 16.60 -20.52
C ASN A 559 -17.43 16.38 -20.80
N GLY A 560 -17.90 15.14 -20.60
CA GLY A 560 -19.26 14.76 -20.93
C GLY A 560 -19.48 13.26 -21.05
N VAL A 561 -20.71 12.88 -21.39
CA VAL A 561 -21.10 11.48 -21.63
C VAL A 561 -20.93 11.15 -23.11
N TYR A 562 -20.25 10.04 -23.38
CA TYR A 562 -20.02 9.47 -24.70
C TYR A 562 -20.64 8.07 -24.79
N PHE A 563 -20.89 7.65 -26.02
CA PHE A 563 -21.41 6.32 -26.36
C PHE A 563 -20.49 5.67 -27.38
N PHE A 564 -20.37 4.34 -27.37
CA PHE A 564 -19.65 3.62 -28.41
C PHE A 564 -20.48 2.45 -28.94
N ARG A 565 -20.29 2.12 -30.22
CA ARG A 565 -20.81 0.90 -30.86
C ARG A 565 -19.64 0.04 -31.31
N VAL A 566 -19.68 -1.24 -30.94
CA VAL A 566 -18.86 -2.30 -31.55
C VAL A 566 -19.74 -3.06 -32.53
N GLU A 567 -19.23 -3.34 -33.72
CA GLU A 567 -19.95 -4.04 -34.78
C GLU A 567 -19.05 -5.06 -35.50
N THR A 568 -19.56 -6.26 -35.74
CA THR A 568 -18.90 -7.30 -36.56
C THR A 568 -19.37 -7.26 -38.01
N ASP A 569 -18.61 -7.86 -38.92
CA ASP A 569 -19.02 -8.08 -40.31
C ASP A 569 -20.16 -9.09 -40.48
N GLY A 570 -20.41 -9.94 -39.47
CA GLY A 570 -21.65 -10.70 -39.32
C GLY A 570 -22.90 -9.83 -39.08
N GLY A 571 -22.71 -8.56 -38.67
CA GLY A 571 -23.76 -7.60 -38.36
C GLY A 571 -24.18 -7.57 -36.89
N ASP A 572 -23.49 -8.33 -36.02
CA ASP A 572 -23.72 -8.32 -34.58
C ASP A 572 -23.19 -7.03 -33.96
N ARG A 573 -23.90 -6.52 -32.96
CA ARG A 573 -23.65 -5.20 -32.39
C ARG A 573 -23.71 -5.21 -30.86
N ALA A 574 -22.77 -4.50 -30.25
CA ALA A 574 -22.81 -4.12 -28.84
C ALA A 574 -22.73 -2.60 -28.71
N PHE A 575 -23.31 -2.08 -27.63
CA PHE A 575 -23.31 -0.65 -27.31
C PHE A 575 -22.91 -0.47 -25.84
N GLY A 576 -22.14 0.55 -25.56
CA GLY A 576 -21.83 0.99 -24.21
C GLY A 576 -21.75 2.51 -24.10
N ASN A 577 -21.52 2.99 -22.89
CA ASN A 577 -21.30 4.41 -22.60
C ASN A 577 -20.05 4.59 -21.72
N LEU A 578 -19.59 5.84 -21.64
CA LEU A 578 -18.51 6.27 -20.76
C LEU A 578 -18.63 7.76 -20.44
N VAL A 579 -17.84 8.21 -19.46
CA VAL A 579 -17.73 9.63 -19.09
C VAL A 579 -16.29 10.10 -19.28
N VAL A 580 -16.10 11.19 -20.00
CA VAL A 580 -14.84 11.97 -20.02
C VAL A 580 -14.93 13.01 -18.90
N LEU A 581 -13.95 13.04 -18.01
CA LEU A 581 -13.91 13.95 -16.87
C LEU A 581 -12.46 14.32 -16.49
N ASP A 582 -11.96 15.40 -17.08
CA ASP A 582 -10.76 16.15 -16.67
C ASP A 582 -11.09 17.24 -15.60
#